data_AF-A0A2V9HXG2-F1
#
_entry.id   AF-A0A2V9HXG2-F1
#
_cell.length_a   1.000
_cell.length_b   1.000
_cell.length_c   1.000
_cell.angle_alpha   90.00
_cell.angle_beta   90.00
_cell.angle_gamma   90.00
#
_symmetry.space_group_name_H-M   'P 1'
#
loop_
_entity.id
_entity.type
_entity.pdbx_description
1 polymer ?
#
loop_
_entity_poly.entity_id
_entity_poly.type
_entity_poly.pdbx_seq_one_letter_code
_entity_poly.pdbx_strand_id
1 'polypeptide(L)' 'MKVSRLKLRTPIDRFVSAVNRGETEVFLGFLPSDGVVEDSGRRFTGRDAIRRWSDGEFIGAKGKMTVKKRQAGRK' A
#
# COMPACT_ATOMS: atom_id res chain seq x y z
N MET A 1 -8.70 -8.05 23.93
CA MET A 1 -7.52 -7.16 23.81
C MET A 1 -7.94 -5.88 23.09
N LYS A 2 -7.83 -4.72 23.73
CA LYS A 2 -8.06 -3.42 23.06
C LYS A 2 -6.87 -3.15 22.15
N VAL A 3 -7.06 -3.25 20.83
CA VAL A 3 -6.08 -2.76 19.86
C VAL A 3 -6.17 -1.24 19.91
N SER A 4 -5.32 -0.61 20.72
CA SER A 4 -5.15 0.85 20.70
C SER A 4 -4.83 1.25 19.28
N ARG A 5 -5.70 2.06 18.66
CA ARG A 5 -5.50 2.56 17.29
C ARG A 5 -4.19 3.32 17.28
N LEU A 6 -3.14 2.73 16.66
CA LEU A 6 -1.87 3.42 16.46
C LEU A 6 -2.18 4.74 15.76
N LYS A 7 -1.83 5.88 16.37
CA LYS A 7 -1.81 7.15 15.63
C LYS A 7 -0.69 7.05 14.62
N LEU A 8 -1.03 6.80 13.35
CA LEU A 8 -0.04 6.80 12.28
C LEU A 8 0.22 8.26 11.87
N ARG A 9 1.33 8.47 11.16
CA ARG A 9 1.54 9.75 10.48
C ARG A 9 0.51 9.86 9.37
N THR A 10 -0.03 11.06 9.16
CA THR A 10 -1.12 11.33 8.21
C THR A 10 -0.97 10.68 6.83
N PRO A 11 0.24 10.64 6.20
CA PRO A 11 0.40 9.97 4.91
C PRO A 11 0.11 8.47 4.97
N ILE A 12 0.52 7.78 6.05
CA ILE A 12 0.32 6.34 6.21
C ILE A 12 -1.16 6.03 6.44
N ASP A 13 -1.85 6.80 7.28
CA ASP A 13 -3.29 6.63 7.51
C ASP A 13 -4.10 6.82 6.22
N ARG A 14 -3.75 7.82 5.42
CA ARG A 14 -4.41 8.06 4.12
C ARG A 14 -4.13 6.94 3.13
N PHE A 15 -2.89 6.46 3.04
CA PHE A 15 -2.53 5.32 2.18
C PHE A 15 -3.34 4.07 2.56
N VAL A 16 -3.36 3.71 3.85
CA VAL A 16 -4.09 2.54 4.35
C VAL A 16 -5.59 2.68 4.06
N SER A 17 -6.13 3.88 4.23
CA SER A 17 -7.54 4.15 3.96
C SER A 17 -7.89 4.01 2.48
N ALA A 18 -7.05 4.54 1.58
CA ALA A 18 -7.25 4.43 0.13
C ALA A 18 -7.25 2.97 -0.33
N VAL A 19 -6.26 2.18 0.11
CA VAL A 19 -6.20 0.73 -0.17
C VAL A 19 -7.45 0.03 0.36
N ASN A 20 -7.81 0.26 1.62
CA ASN A 20 -8.97 -0.39 2.22
C ASN A 20 -10.31 0.02 1.59
N ARG A 21 -10.41 1.20 0.97
CA ARG A 21 -11.60 1.64 0.22
C ARG A 21 -11.58 1.24 -1.26
N GLY A 22 -10.49 0.65 -1.73
CA GLY A 22 -10.33 0.28 -3.14
C GLY A 22 -10.12 1.49 -4.07
N GLU A 23 -9.58 2.59 -3.54
CA GLU A 23 -9.36 3.82 -4.29
C GLU A 23 -8.05 3.75 -5.09
N THR A 24 -8.04 3.02 -6.21
CA THR A 24 -6.83 2.77 -7.02
C THR A 24 -6.11 4.06 -7.43
N GLU A 25 -6.84 5.08 -7.89
CA GLU A 25 -6.19 6.33 -8.33
C GLU A 25 -5.57 7.11 -7.16
N VAL A 26 -6.18 7.06 -5.98
CA VAL A 26 -5.63 7.66 -4.76
C VAL A 26 -4.38 6.91 -4.32
N PHE A 27 -4.40 5.58 -4.34
CA PHE A 27 -3.24 4.72 -4.08
C PHE A 27 -2.08 5.03 -5.03
N LEU A 28 -2.34 5.10 -6.34
CA LEU A 28 -1.32 5.41 -7.34
C LEU A 28 -0.75 6.83 -7.17
N GLY A 29 -1.50 7.76 -6.58
CA GLY A 29 -1.05 9.11 -6.25
C GLY A 29 -0.01 9.19 -5.12
N PHE A 30 0.18 8.12 -4.34
CA PHE A 30 1.24 8.06 -3.32
C PHE A 30 2.62 7.74 -3.89
N LEU A 31 2.70 7.33 -5.15
CA LEU A 31 3.92 6.87 -5.79
C LEU A 31 4.37 7.92 -6.83
N PRO A 32 5.67 8.21 -6.93
CA PRO A 32 6.18 9.03 -8.03
C PRO A 32 5.96 8.31 -9.38
N SER A 33 6.04 9.05 -10.48
CA SER A 33 5.77 8.52 -11.83
C SER A 33 6.68 7.34 -12.22
N ASP A 34 7.91 7.32 -11.70
CA ASP A 34 8.93 6.28 -11.84
C ASP A 34 9.02 5.36 -10.62
N GLY A 35 8.01 5.41 -9.74
CA GLY A 35 7.93 4.62 -8.52
C GLY A 35 8.02 3.12 -8.76
N VAL A 36 8.44 2.41 -7.73
CA VAL A 36 8.69 0.97 -7.78
C VAL A 36 7.92 0.29 -6.66
N VAL A 37 7.18 -0.76 -7.00
CA VAL A 37 6.69 -1.75 -6.04
C VAL A 37 7.48 -3.03 -6.21
N GLU A 38 8.03 -3.53 -5.11
CA GLU A 38 8.60 -4.88 -5.04
C GLU A 38 7.66 -5.75 -4.20
N ASP A 39 7.14 -6.82 -4.80
CA ASP A 39 6.26 -7.77 -4.13
C ASP A 39 6.66 -9.19 -4.51
N SER A 40 6.90 -10.02 -3.49
CA SER A 40 7.21 -11.45 -3.65
C SER A 40 8.37 -11.71 -4.63
N GLY A 41 9.40 -10.85 -4.62
CA GLY A 41 10.59 -10.95 -5.48
C GLY A 41 10.40 -10.42 -6.92
N ARG A 42 9.23 -9.88 -7.26
CA ARG A 42 8.93 -9.24 -8.54
C ARG A 42 8.96 -7.72 -8.39
N ARG A 43 9.39 -7.02 -9.44
CA ARG A 43 9.47 -5.56 -9.48
C ARG A 43 8.53 -4.97 -10.52
N PHE A 44 7.74 -3.97 -10.13
CA PHE A 44 6.82 -3.22 -10.98
C PHE A 44 7.22 -1.75 -10.98
N THR A 45 7.69 -1.26 -12.12
CA THR A 45 8.21 0.11 -12.25
C THR A 45 7.25 0.96 -13.08
N GLY A 46 6.93 2.14 -12.54
CA GLY A 46 6.06 3.12 -13.18
C GLY A 46 4.56 2.84 -13.01
N ARG A 47 3.77 3.90 -13.21
CA ARG A 47 2.32 3.91 -12.90
C ARG A 47 1.56 2.75 -13.53
N ASP A 48 1.78 2.46 -14.81
CA ASP A 48 1.02 1.44 -15.53
C ASP A 48 1.33 0.01 -15.09
N ALA A 49 2.59 -0.27 -14.73
CA ALA A 49 2.98 -1.58 -14.23
C ALA A 49 2.39 -1.80 -12.83
N ILE A 50 2.46 -0.77 -11.98
CA ILE A 50 1.91 -0.82 -10.63
C ILE A 50 0.38 -0.92 -10.64
N ARG A 51 -0.30 -0.22 -11.56
CA ARG A 51 -1.76 -0.33 -11.72
C ARG A 51 -2.17 -1.75 -12.08
N ARG A 52 -1.53 -2.34 -13.10
CA ARG A 52 -1.82 -3.72 -13.55
C ARG A 52 -1.60 -4.75 -12.44
N TRP A 53 -0.52 -4.63 -11.67
CA TRP A 53 -0.30 -5.47 -10.50
C TRP A 53 -1.38 -5.25 -9.44
N SER A 54 -1.69 -4.00 -9.11
CA SER A 54 -2.65 -3.68 -8.05
C SER A 54 -4.07 -4.16 -8.37
N ASP A 55 -4.50 -4.02 -9.63
CA ASP A 55 -5.82 -4.43 -10.12
C ASP A 55 -6.04 -5.96 -10.04
N GLY A 56 -4.98 -6.76 -10.00
CA GLY A 56 -5.07 -8.22 -9.85
C GLY A 56 -4.75 -8.70 -8.42
N GLU A 57 -3.69 -8.16 -7.83
CA GLU A 57 -2.98 -8.81 -6.72
C GLU A 57 -3.10 -8.01 -5.39
N PHE A 58 -3.35 -6.70 -5.44
CA PHE A 58 -3.38 -5.85 -4.23
C PHE A 58 -4.76 -5.29 -3.93
N ILE A 59 -5.19 -4.24 -4.65
CA ILE A 59 -6.53 -3.65 -4.49
C ILE A 59 -7.60 -4.56 -5.08
N GLY A 60 -7.35 -5.15 -6.25
CA GLY A 60 -8.28 -6.06 -6.92
C GLY A 60 -8.57 -7.34 -6.14
N ALA A 61 -7.62 -7.77 -5.29
CA ALA A 61 -7.80 -8.88 -4.37
C ALA A 61 -8.77 -8.57 -3.21
N LYS A 62 -9.22 -7.32 -3.07
CA LYS A 62 -10.19 -6.86 -2.05
C LYS A 62 -9.77 -7.15 -0.60
N GLY A 63 -8.47 -7.27 -0.36
CA GLY A 63 -7.90 -7.45 0.97
C GLY A 63 -8.10 -6.22 1.88
N LYS A 64 -7.91 -6.42 3.18
CA LYS A 64 -7.89 -5.32 4.17
C LYS A 64 -6.54 -5.26 4.87
N MET A 65 -5.91 -4.10 4.83
CA MET A 65 -4.67 -3.83 5.54
C MET A 65 -4.96 -3.37 6.96
N THR A 66 -4.35 -4.05 7.94
CA THR A 66 -4.34 -3.66 9.35
C THR A 66 -2.90 -3.39 9.78
N VAL A 67 -2.61 -2.14 10.17
CA VAL A 67 -1.27 -1.77 10.64
C VAL A 67 -1.00 -2.37 12.02
N LYS A 68 0.15 -3.05 12.17
CA LYS A 68 0.52 -3.75 13.42
C LYS A 68 1.61 -3.05 14.21
N LYS A 69 2.78 -2.82 13.59
CA LYS A 69 3.93 -2.18 14.24
C LYS A 69 4.88 -1.63 13.17
N ARG A 70 5.72 -0.66 13.55
CA ARG A 70 6.91 -0.32 12.77
C ARG A 70 7.92 -1.46 12.93
N GLN A 71 8.44 -1.97 11.82
CA GLN A 71 9.57 -2.89 11.83
C GLN A 71 10.84 -2.08 11.54
N ALA A 72 11.85 -2.17 12.40
CA ALA A 72 13.20 -1.76 12.04
C ALA A 72 13.80 -2.88 11.18
N GLY A 73 14.44 -2.54 10.06
CA GLY A 73 15.12 -3.52 9.22
C GLY A 73 16.17 -4.27 10.04
N ARG A 74 16.27 -5.60 9.83
CA ARG A 74 17.51 -6.30 10.20
C ARG A 74 18.60 -5.73 9.30
N LYS A 75 19.71 -5.29 9.88
CA LYS A 75 20.94 -5.05 9.13
C LYS A 75 21.38 -6.36 8.48
#